data_AF-A0A2S4HJQ1-F1
#
_entry.id   AF-A0A2S4HJQ1-F1
#
_cell.length_a   1.000
_cell.length_b   1.000
_cell.length_c   1.000
_cell.angle_alpha   90.00
_cell.angle_beta   90.00
_cell.angle_gamma   90.00
#
_symmetry.space_group_name_H-M   'P 1'
#
loop_
_entity.id
_entity.type
_entity.pdbx_description
1 polymer ?
#
loop_
_entity_poly.entity_id
_entity_poly.type
_entity_poly.pdbx_seq_one_letter_code
_entity_poly.pdbx_strand_id
1 'polypeptide(L)'
;MTAQKVVSLSEYRQDTQQMHIDDVSAQAFLFLQEQAQELDLPMRKLLKEHLLGIACVVKAVEGLDEAQNWLALISDEINTGEHH
;
A
#
# COMPACT_ATOMS: atom_id res chain seq x y z
N MET A 1 -36.86 -19.31 4.55
CA MET A 1 -35.55 -18.96 5.13
C MET A 1 -34.86 -18.00 4.17
N THR A 2 -35.30 -16.75 4.12
CA THR A 2 -34.74 -15.71 3.25
C THR A 2 -33.51 -15.13 3.94
N ALA A 3 -32.33 -15.46 3.40
CA ALA A 3 -31.06 -14.87 3.84
C ALA A 3 -31.09 -13.36 3.56
N GLN A 4 -31.43 -12.59 4.58
CA GLN A 4 -31.43 -11.14 4.52
C GLN A 4 -29.97 -10.70 4.56
N LYS A 5 -29.38 -10.56 3.38
CA LYS A 5 -28.00 -10.14 3.12
C LYS A 5 -27.86 -8.65 3.47
N VAL A 6 -27.98 -8.33 4.76
CA VAL A 6 -27.57 -7.04 5.30
C VAL A 6 -26.06 -7.12 5.44
N VAL A 7 -25.34 -6.91 4.33
CA VAL A 7 -23.93 -6.51 4.43
C VAL A 7 -23.94 -5.24 5.25
N SER A 8 -23.22 -5.23 6.38
CA SER A 8 -23.27 -4.09 7.27
C SER A 8 -22.75 -2.86 6.52
N LEU A 9 -23.42 -1.72 6.65
CA LEU A 9 -22.99 -0.48 5.97
C LEU A 9 -21.55 -0.09 6.33
N SER A 10 -21.06 -0.54 7.48
CA SER A 10 -19.65 -0.44 7.91
C SER A 10 -18.71 -1.27 7.04
N GLU A 11 -19.01 -2.54 6.79
CA GLU A 11 -18.22 -3.41 5.90
C GLU A 11 -18.24 -2.84 4.47
N TYR A 12 -19.41 -2.45 3.95
CA TYR A 12 -19.49 -1.85 2.61
C TYR A 12 -18.69 -0.55 2.47
N ARG A 13 -18.68 0.30 3.51
CA ARG A 13 -17.87 1.54 3.51
C ARG A 13 -16.38 1.24 3.59
N GLN A 14 -15.96 0.25 4.37
CA GLN A 14 -14.57 -0.20 4.42
C GLN A 14 -14.13 -0.78 3.09
N ASP A 15 -14.95 -1.63 2.46
CA ASP A 15 -14.69 -2.20 1.13
C ASP A 15 -14.55 -1.08 0.07
N THR A 16 -15.39 -0.05 0.15
CA THR A 16 -15.32 1.11 -0.75
C THR A 16 -14.07 1.96 -0.50
N GLN A 17 -13.68 2.17 0.76
CA GLN A 17 -12.46 2.89 1.10
C GLN A 17 -11.21 2.14 0.65
N GLN A 18 -11.16 0.83 0.86
CA GLN A 18 -10.04 0.01 0.40
C GLN A 18 -9.94 0.00 -1.13
N MET A 19 -11.07 -0.11 -1.83
CA MET A 19 -11.09 0.02 -3.30
C MET A 19 -10.50 1.35 -3.78
N HIS A 20 -10.84 2.46 -3.12
CA HIS A 20 -10.25 3.76 -3.44
C HIS A 20 -8.75 3.83 -3.16
N ILE A 21 -8.29 3.21 -2.06
CA ILE A 21 -6.86 3.13 -1.73
C ILE A 21 -6.13 2.32 -2.81
N ASP A 22 -6.68 1.18 -3.23
CA ASP A 22 -6.09 0.31 -4.24
C ASP A 22 -6.01 1.02 -5.60
N ASP A 23 -7.08 1.71 -6.01
CA ASP A 23 -7.12 2.49 -7.25
C ASP A 23 -6.05 3.59 -7.28
N VAL A 24 -5.93 4.37 -6.19
CA VAL A 24 -4.92 5.43 -6.08
C VAL A 24 -3.51 4.85 -6.06
N SER A 25 -3.31 3.73 -5.36
CA SER A 25 -2.03 3.05 -5.29
C SER A 25 -1.60 2.52 -6.67
N ALA A 26 -2.53 1.95 -7.43
CA ALA A 26 -2.29 1.50 -8.80
C ALA A 26 -1.92 2.68 -9.72
N GLN A 27 -2.63 3.82 -9.61
CA GLN A 27 -2.31 5.03 -10.37
C GLN A 27 -0.92 5.57 -10.05
N ALA A 28 -0.54 5.61 -8.77
CA ALA A 28 0.80 6.03 -8.36
C ALA A 28 1.89 5.11 -8.93
N PHE A 29 1.66 3.80 -8.92
CA PHE A 29 2.58 2.84 -9.52
C PHE A 29 2.74 3.03 -11.03
N LEU A 30 1.63 3.19 -11.77
CA LEU A 30 1.66 3.44 -13.21
C LEU A 30 2.42 4.72 -13.54
N PHE A 31 2.19 5.79 -12.78
CA PHE A 31 2.93 7.04 -12.94
C PHE A 31 4.45 6.83 -12.75
N LEU A 32 4.86 6.14 -11.68
CA LEU A 32 6.27 5.84 -11.44
C LEU A 32 6.87 4.98 -12.57
N GLN A 33 6.10 4.05 -13.12
CA GLN A 33 6.54 3.20 -14.23
C GLN A 33 6.75 4.02 -15.50
N GLU A 34 5.81 4.88 -15.86
CA GLU A 34 5.90 5.76 -17.03
C GLU A 34 7.12 6.68 -16.91
N GLN A 35 7.30 7.34 -15.77
CA GLN A 35 8.46 8.20 -15.52
C GLN A 35 9.79 7.44 -15.56
N ALA A 36 9.82 6.21 -15.07
CA ALA A 36 11.02 5.38 -15.15
C ALA A 36 11.36 5.04 -16.61
N GLN A 37 10.36 4.75 -17.44
CA GLN A 37 10.57 4.44 -18.87
C GLN A 37 11.03 5.68 -19.64
N GLU A 38 10.40 6.83 -19.41
CA GLU A 38 10.76 8.10 -20.08
C GLU A 38 12.21 8.53 -19.79
N LEU A 39 12.68 8.27 -18.57
CA LEU A 39 14.00 8.66 -18.09
C LEU A 39 15.05 7.54 -18.18
N ASP A 40 14.71 6.39 -18.76
CA ASP A 40 15.56 5.19 -18.84
C ASP A 40 16.12 4.75 -17.46
N LEU A 41 15.27 4.80 -16.44
CA LEU A 41 15.62 4.45 -15.06
C LEU A 41 15.29 2.98 -14.73
N PRO A 42 16.16 2.27 -14.00
CA PRO A 42 15.86 0.92 -13.54
C PRO A 42 14.72 0.90 -12.52
N MET A 43 13.56 0.34 -12.90
CA MET A 43 12.36 0.32 -12.06
C MET A 43 12.59 -0.30 -10.67
N ARG A 44 13.36 -1.39 -10.60
CA ARG A 44 13.72 -2.05 -9.33
C ARG A 44 14.41 -1.09 -8.36
N LYS A 45 15.31 -0.25 -8.86
CA LYS A 45 16.03 0.72 -8.03
C LYS A 45 15.08 1.83 -7.60
N LEU A 46 14.28 2.37 -8.53
CA LEU A 46 13.32 3.42 -8.26
C LEU A 46 12.32 3.03 -7.17
N LEU A 47 11.71 1.85 -7.27
CA LEU A 47 10.75 1.37 -6.26
C LEU A 47 11.39 1.22 -4.88
N LYS A 48 12.61 0.68 -4.81
CA LYS A 48 13.33 0.53 -3.54
C LYS A 48 13.60 1.89 -2.89
N GLU A 49 14.08 2.86 -3.65
CA GLU A 49 14.34 4.22 -3.15
C GLU A 49 13.03 4.92 -2.74
N HIS A 50 11.94 4.69 -3.48
CA HIS A 50 10.64 5.26 -3.16
C HIS A 50 10.07 4.73 -1.84
N LEU A 51 10.12 3.41 -1.63
CA LEU A 51 9.72 2.77 -0.36
C LEU A 51 10.55 3.29 0.82
N LEU A 52 11.86 3.44 0.63
CA LEU A 52 12.73 4.03 1.65
C LEU A 52 12.38 5.49 1.94
N GLY A 53 12.08 6.26 0.89
CA GLY A 53 11.64 7.65 1.01
C GLY A 53 10.37 7.78 1.84
N ILE A 54 9.37 6.94 1.59
CA ILE A 54 8.12 6.91 2.37
C ILE A 54 8.41 6.58 3.84
N ALA A 55 9.21 5.54 4.12
CA ALA A 55 9.58 5.18 5.50
C ALA A 55 10.30 6.33 6.23
N CYS A 56 11.17 7.06 5.53
CA CYS A 56 11.83 8.24 6.08
C CYS A 56 10.85 9.39 6.38
N VAL A 57 9.84 9.61 5.53
CA VAL A 57 8.79 10.61 5.77
C VAL A 57 7.97 10.25 7.01
N VAL A 58 7.52 8.99 7.13
CA VAL A 58 6.79 8.51 8.31
C VAL A 58 7.62 8.73 9.57
N LYS A 59 8.90 8.33 9.55
CA LYS A 59 9.81 8.55 10.68
C LYS A 59 9.92 10.03 11.07
N ALA A 60 9.96 10.93 10.09
CA ALA A 60 10.12 12.36 10.32
C ALA A 60 8.85 13.03 10.84
N VAL A 61 7.68 12.56 10.41
CA VAL A 61 6.37 13.15 10.74
C VAL A 61 5.75 12.52 11.98
N GLU A 62 5.81 11.20 12.10
CA GLU A 62 5.11 10.40 13.11
C GLU A 62 6.05 9.82 14.16
N GLY A 63 7.35 9.77 13.87
CA GLY A 63 8.40 9.32 14.79
C GLY A 63 8.93 7.92 14.48
N LEU A 64 9.99 7.55 15.19
CA LEU A 64 10.70 6.30 14.95
C LEU A 64 9.85 5.07 15.24
N ASP A 65 9.07 5.10 16.32
CA ASP A 65 8.27 3.96 16.76
C ASP A 65 7.19 3.60 15.72
N GLU A 66 6.52 4.60 15.16
CA GLU A 66 5.50 4.38 14.12
C GLU A 66 6.13 3.86 12.81
N ALA A 67 7.27 4.41 12.42
CA ALA A 67 8.00 3.90 11.26
C ALA A 67 8.44 2.43 11.44
N GLN A 68 8.83 2.04 12.66
CA GLN A 68 9.16 0.64 12.97
C GLN A 68 7.91 -0.25 12.95
N ASN A 69 6.78 0.24 13.45
CA ASN A 69 5.51 -0.46 13.41
C ASN A 69 5.07 -0.76 11.95
N TRP A 70 5.17 0.23 11.05
CA TRP A 70 4.87 0.03 9.63
C TRP A 70 5.77 -1.03 9.00
N LEU A 71 7.08 -0.98 9.27
CA LEU A 71 8.03 -1.97 8.75
C LEU A 71 7.71 -3.38 9.27
N ALA A 72 7.30 -3.51 10.53
CA ALA A 72 6.88 -4.78 11.09
C ALA A 72 5.63 -5.34 10.39
N LEU A 73 4.59 -4.52 10.20
CA LEU A 73 3.37 -4.91 9.48
C LEU A 73 3.65 -5.35 8.04
N ILE A 74 4.47 -4.59 7.31
CA ILE A 74 4.88 -4.95 5.94
C ILE A 74 5.68 -6.25 5.95
N SER A 75 6.60 -6.42 6.91
CA SER A 75 7.39 -7.64 7.02
C SER A 75 6.52 -8.85 7.33
N ASP A 76 5.54 -8.70 8.21
CA ASP A 76 4.61 -9.76 8.56
C ASP A 76 3.82 -10.19 7.32
N GLU A 77 3.21 -9.26 6.59
CA GLU A 77 2.46 -9.56 5.35
C GLU A 77 3.30 -10.32 4.31
N ILE A 78 4.55 -9.89 4.09
CA ILE A 78 5.49 -10.55 3.17
C ILE A 78 5.82 -11.98 3.64
N ASN A 79 5.98 -12.19 4.96
CA ASN A 79 6.35 -13.47 5.54
C ASN A 79 5.16 -14.43 5.68
N THR A 80 3.94 -13.93 5.84
CA THR A 80 2.72 -14.72 6.00
C THR A 80 2.03 -15.06 4.68
N GLY A 81 2.48 -14.49 3.56
CA GLY A 81 1.90 -14.67 2.22
C GLY A 81 2.06 -16.06 1.58
N GLU A 82 2.04 -17.16 2.35
CA GLU A 82 1.77 -18.50 1.82
C GLU A 82 0.26 -18.82 1.94
N HIS A 83 -0.36 -19.03 0.78
CA HIS A 83 -1.71 -19.53 0.51
C HIS A 83 -2.87 -18.52 0.45
N HIS A 84 -3.04 -17.92 -0.73
CA HIS A 84 -4.34 -17.89 -1.40
C HIS A 84 -4.18 -18.10 -2.91
#